data_AF-A0A9D4LWJ2-F1
#
_entry.id   AF-A0A9D4LWJ2-F1
#
_cell.length_a   1.000
_cell.length_b   1.000
_cell.length_c   1.000
_cell.angle_alpha   90.00
_cell.angle_beta   90.00
_cell.angle_gamma   90.00
#
_symmetry.space_group_name_H-M   'P 1'
#
loop_
_entity.id
_entity.type
_entity.pdbx_description
1 polymer ?
#
loop_
_entity_poly.entity_id
_entity_poly.type
_entity_poly.pdbx_seq_one_letter_code
_entity_poly.pdbx_strand_id
1 'polypeptide(L)'
;MWRQPSLKLCKHLNKPGVAYGNQCVRMISSKGTLAIRRETINVWERRAPLSPSQVASLVKQGSKVIVQPSNRRAYNMQVGLAV
;
A
#
# COMPACT_ATOMS: atom_id res chain seq x y z
N MET A 1 -32.17 -26.10 -5.19
CA MET A 1 -33.15 -24.99 -5.15
C MET A 1 -32.39 -23.70 -5.38
N TRP A 2 -32.20 -23.34 -6.65
CA TRP A 2 -31.54 -22.13 -7.08
C TRP A 2 -32.48 -20.94 -6.86
N ARG A 3 -31.99 -19.86 -6.26
CA ARG A 3 -32.63 -18.54 -6.34
C ARG A 3 -31.57 -17.49 -6.61
N GLN A 4 -31.40 -17.16 -7.88
CA GLN A 4 -31.10 -15.78 -8.26
C GLN A 4 -32.42 -15.01 -8.26
N PRO A 5 -32.48 -13.82 -7.65
CA PRO A 5 -33.48 -12.83 -8.01
C PRO A 5 -32.80 -11.65 -8.74
N SER A 6 -33.13 -11.56 -10.02
CA SER A 6 -33.35 -10.34 -10.80
C SER A 6 -32.29 -9.22 -10.72
N LEU A 7 -31.55 -9.10 -11.81
CA LEU A 7 -31.08 -7.83 -12.34
C LEU A 7 -32.23 -6.80 -12.35
N LYS A 8 -32.13 -5.77 -11.50
CA LYS A 8 -32.74 -4.46 -11.76
C LYS A 8 -31.71 -3.35 -11.60
N LEU A 9 -31.24 -2.93 -12.77
CA LEU A 9 -31.18 -1.54 -13.20
C LEU A 9 -30.30 -0.58 -12.36
N CYS A 10 -29.08 -0.35 -12.87
CA CYS A 10 -28.24 0.80 -12.54
C CYS A 10 -29.03 2.11 -12.60
N LYS A 11 -29.03 2.88 -11.50
CA LYS A 11 -29.18 4.33 -11.52
C LYS A 11 -28.23 4.94 -10.50
N HIS A 12 -27.21 5.61 -11.02
CA HIS A 12 -26.62 6.83 -10.46
C HIS A 12 -26.51 6.91 -8.93
N LEU A 13 -25.33 6.60 -8.41
CA LEU A 13 -24.68 7.47 -7.43
C LEU A 13 -23.18 7.52 -7.77
N ASN A 14 -22.89 8.26 -8.84
CA ASN A 14 -21.64 9.00 -8.94
C ASN A 14 -21.66 10.05 -7.81
N LYS A 15 -21.29 9.64 -6.59
CA LYS A 15 -21.05 10.56 -5.48
C LYS A 15 -19.53 10.73 -5.38
N PRO A 16 -18.94 11.79 -5.97
CA PRO A 16 -17.63 12.22 -5.54
C PRO A 16 -17.75 12.67 -4.08
N GLY A 17 -17.15 11.92 -3.17
CA GLY A 17 -17.05 12.31 -1.77
C GLY A 17 -18.17 11.76 -0.89
N VAL A 18 -18.03 10.50 -0.47
CA VAL A 18 -18.58 10.06 0.82
C VAL A 18 -17.45 9.45 1.62
N ALA A 19 -16.78 10.34 2.35
CA ALA A 19 -15.85 10.00 3.41
C ALA A 19 -16.61 9.24 4.50
N TYR A 20 -16.38 7.94 4.59
CA TYR A 20 -16.71 7.20 5.80
C TYR A 20 -15.63 7.53 6.85
N GLY A 21 -15.98 8.41 7.79
CA GLY A 21 -15.33 8.49 9.09
C GLY A 21 -14.07 9.36 9.18
N ASN A 22 -14.24 10.62 9.60
CA ASN A 22 -13.40 11.41 10.52
C ASN A 22 -11.88 11.09 10.65
N GLN A 23 -11.17 10.96 9.54
CA GLN A 23 -9.75 11.31 9.49
C GLN A 23 -9.51 12.31 8.37
N CYS A 24 -8.92 13.44 8.78
CA CYS A 24 -8.36 14.49 7.95
C CYS A 24 -7.36 13.90 6.95
N VAL A 25 -7.84 13.46 5.78
CA VAL A 25 -6.95 13.21 4.65
C VAL A 25 -6.53 14.57 4.11
N ARG A 26 -5.53 15.20 4.76
CA ARG A 26 -4.76 16.27 4.12
C ARG A 26 -4.24 15.67 2.82
N MET A 27 -4.64 16.23 1.68
CA MET A 27 -3.95 15.95 0.42
C MET A 27 -2.49 16.35 0.62
N ILE A 28 -1.62 15.38 0.85
CA ILE A 28 -0.17 15.60 0.85
C ILE A 28 0.21 15.77 -0.62
N SER A 29 0.05 16.99 -1.13
CA SER A 29 0.41 17.40 -2.50
C SER A 29 1.93 17.53 -2.68
N SER A 30 2.71 17.45 -1.60
CA SER A 30 4.14 17.20 -1.67
C SER A 30 4.39 15.70 -1.82
N LYS A 31 5.27 15.29 -2.74
CA LYS A 31 5.68 13.90 -2.87
C LYS A 31 6.25 13.41 -1.53
N GLY A 32 5.40 12.73 -0.75
CA GLY A 32 5.65 12.44 0.65
C GLY A 32 6.85 11.52 0.86
N THR A 33 7.39 11.53 2.08
CA THR A 33 8.41 10.54 2.48
C THR A 33 7.72 9.34 3.11
N LEU A 34 7.99 8.15 2.59
CA LEU A 34 7.47 6.88 3.09
C LEU A 34 8.60 6.13 3.83
N ALA A 35 8.37 5.75 5.08
CA ALA A 35 9.31 4.96 5.86
C ALA A 35 8.76 3.56 6.14
N ILE A 36 9.53 2.52 5.82
CA ILE A 36 9.19 1.11 6.05
C ILE A 36 9.98 0.59 7.25
N ARG A 37 9.28 0.34 8.36
CA ARG A 37 9.85 -0.15 9.63
C ARG A 37 10.08 -1.67 9.60
N ARG A 38 11.07 -2.17 10.34
CA ARG A 38 11.25 -3.60 10.60
C ARG A 38 10.21 -4.10 11.59
N GLU A 39 9.43 -5.12 11.20
CA GLU A 39 8.55 -5.84 12.10
C GLU A 39 9.37 -6.72 13.06
N THR A 40 9.03 -6.68 14.35
CA THR A 40 9.79 -7.36 15.41
C THR A 40 8.96 -8.32 16.24
N ILE A 41 7.63 -8.32 16.09
CA ILE A 41 6.68 -8.93 17.03
C ILE A 41 6.65 -10.46 16.89
N ASN A 42 6.45 -10.98 15.68
CA ASN A 42 6.34 -12.42 15.46
C ASN A 42 7.65 -12.97 14.86
N VAL A 43 8.12 -14.11 15.37
CA VAL A 43 9.38 -14.75 14.94
C VAL A 43 9.25 -15.31 13.52
N TRP A 44 8.08 -15.83 13.17
CA TRP A 44 7.77 -16.47 11.89
C TRP A 44 7.32 -15.48 10.80
N GLU A 45 7.13 -14.21 11.15
CA GLU A 45 6.67 -13.20 10.21
C GLU A 45 7.78 -12.79 9.25
N ARG A 46 7.59 -13.12 7.97
CA ARG A 46 8.55 -12.83 6.90
C ARG A 46 7.99 -11.85 5.86
N ARG A 47 6.76 -11.38 6.03
CA ARG A 47 6.13 -10.44 5.10
C ARG A 47 6.80 -9.07 5.24
N ALA A 48 6.68 -8.29 4.17
CA ALA A 48 6.99 -6.87 4.18
C ALA A 48 5.72 -6.13 3.72
N PRO A 49 5.48 -4.91 4.21
CA PRO A 49 4.29 -4.13 3.84
C PRO A 49 4.27 -3.78 2.34
N LEU A 50 5.45 -3.67 1.71
CA LEU A 50 5.59 -3.42 0.28
C LEU A 50 6.66 -4.36 -0.31
N SER A 51 6.42 -4.79 -1.55
CA SER A 51 7.41 -5.50 -2.35
C SER A 51 8.46 -4.54 -2.93
N PRO A 52 9.67 -5.01 -3.28
CA PRO A 52 10.70 -4.17 -3.89
C PRO A 52 10.24 -3.49 -5.19
N SER A 53 9.43 -4.16 -6.01
CA SER A 53 8.88 -3.59 -7.25
C SER A 53 7.91 -2.44 -6.98
N GLN A 54 7.08 -2.54 -5.95
CA GLN A 54 6.20 -1.45 -5.52
C GLN A 54 6.99 -0.27 -4.98
N VAL A 55 8.05 -0.51 -4.20
CA VAL A 55 8.96 0.53 -3.73
C VAL A 55 9.62 1.26 -4.90
N ALA A 56 10.08 0.53 -5.92
CA ALA A 56 10.67 1.13 -7.13
C ALA A 56 9.65 2.01 -7.87
N SER A 57 8.39 1.59 -7.99
CA SER A 57 7.33 2.41 -8.59
C SER A 57 7.05 3.69 -7.80
N LEU A 58 7.07 3.63 -6.47
CA LEU A 58 6.90 4.82 -5.61
C LEU A 58 8.06 5.81 -5.74
N VAL A 59 9.30 5.29 -5.83
CA VAL A 59 10.48 6.13 -6.07
C VAL A 59 10.41 6.77 -7.45
N LYS A 60 9.96 6.04 -8.49
CA LYS A 60 9.74 6.60 -9.84
C LYS A 60 8.67 7.69 -9.86
N GLN A 61 7.62 7.57 -9.04
CA GLN A 61 6.62 8.62 -8.84
C GLN A 61 7.19 9.86 -8.11
N GLY A 62 8.40 9.74 -7.56
CA GLY A 62 9.17 10.82 -6.93
C GLY A 62 8.98 10.92 -5.42
N SER A 63 8.40 9.89 -4.78
CA SER A 63 8.29 9.79 -3.33
C SER A 63 9.59 9.26 -2.73
N LYS A 64 10.09 9.88 -1.66
CA LYS A 64 11.30 9.43 -0.97
C LYS A 64 10.97 8.22 -0.11
N VAL A 65 11.62 7.07 -0.33
CA VAL A 65 11.39 5.85 0.46
C VAL A 65 12.60 5.52 1.32
N ILE A 66 12.37 5.32 2.62
CA ILE A 66 13.38 4.91 3.59
C ILE A 66 13.02 3.52 4.09
N VAL A 67 13.92 2.55 3.94
CA VAL A 67 13.67 1.16 4.34
C VAL A 67 14.64 0.79 5.45
N GLN A 68 14.10 0.39 6.60
CA GLN A 68 14.94 -0.20 7.65
C GLN A 68 15.41 -1.60 7.23
N PRO A 69 16.70 -1.93 7.42
CA PRO A 69 17.25 -3.23 7.08
C PRO A 69 16.65 -4.33 7.95
N SER A 70 16.41 -5.51 7.37
CA SER A 70 15.92 -6.69 8.07
C SER A 70 16.41 -7.95 7.40
N ASN A 71 16.97 -8.87 8.18
CA ASN A 71 17.46 -10.17 7.69
C ASN A 71 16.35 -11.24 7.61
N ARG A 72 15.17 -10.97 8.18
CA ARG A 72 14.06 -11.94 8.28
C ARG A 72 13.02 -11.82 7.17
N ARG A 73 13.03 -10.73 6.39
CA ARG A 73 12.06 -10.54 5.30
C ARG A 73 12.29 -11.56 4.19
N ALA A 74 11.23 -11.88 3.45
CA ALA A 74 11.32 -12.74 2.27
C ALA A 74 12.17 -12.14 1.14
N TYR A 75 12.36 -10.82 1.13
CA TYR A 75 13.14 -10.10 0.13
C TYR A 75 14.56 -9.86 0.61
N ASN A 76 15.55 -10.20 -0.22
CA ASN A 76 16.94 -9.84 0.03
C ASN A 76 17.14 -8.33 -0.21
N MET A 77 17.82 -7.65 0.73
CA MET A 77 18.08 -6.20 0.67
C MET A 77 18.96 -5.80 -0.52
N GLN A 78 19.78 -6.72 -1.04
CA GLN A 78 20.68 -6.45 -2.17
C GLN A 78 19.94 -6.30 -3.51
N VAL A 79 18.76 -6.89 -3.64
CA VAL A 79 18.02 -6.94 -4.93
C VAL A 79 17.51 -5.55 -5.36
N GLY A 80 17.45 -4.58 -4.44
CA GLY A 80 17.04 -3.21 -4.73
C GLY A 80 18.18 -2.19 -4.91
N LEU A 81 19.45 -2.61 -4.81
CA LEU A 81 20.63 -1.75 -4.84
C LEU A 81 21.36 -1.75 -6.20
N ALA A 82 20.73 -2.25 -7.28
CA ALA A 82 21.25 -2.11 -8.63
C ALA A 82 21.01 -0.67 -9.13
N VAL A 83 21.95 0.22 -8.80
CA VAL A 83 22.16 1.55 -9.40
C VAL A 83 23.54 1.56 -10.00
#